data_AF-A0A850PJM6-F1
#
_entry.id   AF-A0A850PJM6-F1
#
_cell.length_a   1.000
_cell.length_b   1.000
_cell.length_c   1.000
_cell.angle_alpha   90.00
_cell.angle_beta   90.00
_cell.angle_gamma   90.00
#
_symmetry.space_group_name_H-M   'P 1'
#
loop_
_entity.id
_entity.type
_entity.pdbx_description
1 polymer ?
#
loop_
_entity_poly.entity_id
_entity_poly.type
_entity_poly.pdbx_seq_one_letter_code
_entity_poly.pdbx_strand_id
1 'polypeptide(L)'
;ALFLGAPRAGLAGALRDFGGLAHRQKRVRTIDGVAFIDDSKATNADAAARALGCHDRIIWIAGGIAKEGGIASLAPFFPRIALALLIGRDAPALAETLAAHGVAHRVVETLDAAVAESLSAAKTLQAEAVLLSPACASFDQFRSFEHRGLRFIELVDALVTTPSPPSSGA
;
A
#
# COMPACT_ATOMS: atom_id res chain seq x y z
N ALA A 1 5.16 30.21 -5.98
CA ALA A 1 5.16 30.83 -4.64
C ALA A 1 6.04 32.08 -4.58
N LEU A 2 7.36 31.98 -4.81
CA LEU A 2 8.23 33.17 -4.86
C LEU A 2 7.89 34.12 -6.02
N PHE A 3 7.59 33.58 -7.19
CA PHE A 3 7.08 34.33 -8.34
C PHE A 3 5.71 35.01 -8.07
N LEU A 4 4.97 34.55 -7.06
CA LEU A 4 3.66 35.09 -6.65
C LEU A 4 3.77 36.05 -5.45
N GLY A 5 5.00 36.47 -5.08
CA GLY A 5 5.22 37.43 -3.99
C GLY A 5 5.21 36.87 -2.56
N ALA A 6 5.19 35.54 -2.38
CA ALA A 6 5.22 34.96 -1.04
C ALA A 6 6.59 35.19 -0.35
N PRO A 7 6.62 35.67 0.92
CA PRO A 7 7.86 35.95 1.63
C PRO A 7 8.65 34.66 1.93
N ARG A 8 9.96 34.69 1.63
CA ARG A 8 10.88 33.56 1.82
C ARG A 8 10.86 32.97 3.24
N ALA A 9 10.73 33.82 4.26
CA ALA A 9 10.67 33.40 5.66
C ALA A 9 9.42 32.55 5.98
N GLY A 10 8.26 32.89 5.40
CA GLY A 10 7.02 32.13 5.56
C GLY A 10 7.03 30.82 4.76
N LEU A 11 7.70 30.81 3.61
CA LEU A 11 7.89 29.61 2.79
C LEU A 11 8.75 28.54 3.48
N ALA A 12 9.85 28.94 4.13
CA ALA A 12 10.71 27.99 4.84
C ALA A 12 10.01 27.38 6.07
N GLY A 13 9.21 28.16 6.80
CA GLY A 13 8.35 27.65 7.88
C GLY A 13 7.30 26.66 7.35
N ALA A 14 6.52 27.10 6.37
CA ALA A 14 5.46 26.27 5.78
C ALA A 14 5.98 24.96 5.16
N LEU A 15 7.18 24.95 4.56
CA LEU A 15 7.81 23.73 4.05
C LEU A 15 8.30 22.79 5.15
N ARG A 16 8.75 23.33 6.30
CA ARG A 16 9.16 22.52 7.46
C ARG A 16 7.97 21.93 8.20
N ASP A 17 6.88 22.69 8.30
CA ASP A 17 5.66 22.30 9.01
C ASP A 17 4.71 21.44 8.13
N PHE A 18 5.01 21.31 6.84
CA PHE A 18 4.24 20.50 5.93
C PHE A 18 4.46 19.00 6.21
N GLY A 19 3.59 18.42 7.04
CA GLY A 19 3.59 17.00 7.41
C GLY A 19 3.27 16.00 6.30
N GLY A 20 3.36 16.41 5.03
CA GLY A 20 2.96 15.63 3.87
C GLY A 20 1.46 15.68 3.60
N LEU A 21 1.05 15.06 2.49
CA LEU A 21 -0.36 14.91 2.17
C LEU A 21 -0.86 13.58 2.75
N ALA A 22 -2.05 13.60 3.37
CA ALA A 22 -2.70 12.38 3.83
C ALA A 22 -2.78 11.33 2.71
N HIS A 23 -2.55 10.07 3.07
CA HIS A 23 -2.56 8.91 2.17
C HIS A 23 -1.54 8.98 1.02
N ARG A 24 -0.43 9.73 1.22
CA ARG A 24 0.78 9.66 0.37
C ARG A 24 1.94 9.12 1.18
N GLN A 25 2.32 7.86 0.97
CA GLN A 25 3.45 7.23 1.64
C GLN A 25 3.43 7.37 3.18
N LYS A 26 2.24 7.38 3.80
CA LYS A 26 2.11 7.59 5.23
C LYS A 26 2.44 6.29 5.95
N ARG A 27 3.52 6.26 6.72
CA ARG A 27 3.75 5.16 7.67
C ARG A 27 2.67 5.21 8.75
N VAL A 28 1.85 4.16 8.80
CA VAL A 28 0.76 4.00 9.77
C VAL A 28 1.33 3.48 11.09
N ARG A 29 2.07 2.36 11.01
CA ARG A 29 2.64 1.68 12.18
C ARG A 29 3.81 0.80 11.77
N THR A 30 4.62 0.38 12.75
CA THR A 30 5.56 -0.73 12.60
C THR A 30 5.17 -1.83 13.58
N ILE A 31 4.99 -3.06 13.10
CA ILE A 31 4.59 -4.22 13.90
C ILE A 31 5.60 -5.33 13.62
N ASP A 32 6.25 -5.87 14.66
CA ASP A 32 7.30 -6.91 14.54
C ASP A 32 8.39 -6.57 13.51
N GLY A 33 8.78 -5.29 13.41
CA GLY A 33 9.79 -4.82 12.45
C GLY A 33 9.27 -4.57 11.02
N VAL A 34 8.01 -4.89 10.73
CA VAL A 34 7.37 -4.65 9.42
C VAL A 34 6.65 -3.30 9.43
N ALA A 35 6.99 -2.41 8.48
CA ALA A 35 6.33 -1.13 8.33
C ALA A 35 5.02 -1.23 7.52
N PHE A 36 3.93 -0.67 8.03
CA PHE A 36 2.65 -0.55 7.30
C PHE A 36 2.54 0.84 6.71
N ILE A 37 2.35 0.93 5.40
CA ILE A 37 2.41 2.18 4.65
C ILE A 37 1.12 2.36 3.85
N ASP A 38 0.46 3.49 4.11
CA ASP A 38 -0.74 3.91 3.41
C ASP A 38 -0.39 4.89 2.28
N ASP A 39 -0.58 4.41 1.06
CA ASP A 39 -0.53 5.17 -0.17
C ASP A 39 -1.84 4.98 -0.97
N SER A 40 -2.98 4.91 -0.29
CA SER A 40 -4.30 4.67 -0.92
C SER A 40 -4.63 5.67 -2.04
N LYS A 41 -4.01 6.86 -2.05
CA LYS A 41 -4.16 7.87 -3.11
C LYS A 41 -3.52 7.46 -4.45
N ALA A 42 -2.70 6.41 -4.49
CA ALA A 42 -2.16 5.84 -5.71
C ALA A 42 -3.22 5.09 -6.52
N THR A 43 -4.11 5.85 -7.16
CA THR A 43 -5.25 5.34 -7.95
C THR A 43 -4.91 5.02 -9.42
N ASN A 44 -3.62 5.00 -9.76
CA ASN A 44 -3.10 4.66 -11.08
C ASN A 44 -1.68 4.11 -10.98
N ALA A 45 -1.21 3.43 -12.03
CA ALA A 45 0.12 2.84 -12.09
C ALA A 45 1.24 3.86 -11.86
N ASP A 46 1.20 5.05 -12.47
CA ASP A 46 2.28 6.04 -12.31
C ASP A 46 2.45 6.51 -10.86
N ALA A 47 1.34 6.65 -10.12
CA ALA A 47 1.38 6.97 -8.71
C ALA A 47 1.96 5.79 -7.90
N ALA A 48 1.52 4.56 -8.19
CA ALA A 48 2.03 3.37 -7.52
C ALA A 48 3.52 3.12 -7.80
N ALA A 49 4.03 3.47 -8.99
CA ALA A 49 5.45 3.36 -9.31
C ALA A 49 6.34 4.16 -8.35
N ARG A 50 5.88 5.34 -7.91
CA ARG A 50 6.62 6.16 -6.93
C ARG A 50 6.71 5.48 -5.58
N ALA A 51 5.63 4.84 -5.15
CA ALA A 51 5.56 4.09 -3.91
C ALA A 51 6.46 2.85 -3.93
N LEU A 52 6.35 2.05 -5.00
CA LEU A 52 7.15 0.83 -5.18
C LEU A 52 8.65 1.14 -5.23
N GLY A 53 9.04 2.29 -5.77
CA GLY A 53 10.44 2.73 -5.84
C GLY A 53 11.06 3.11 -4.49
N CYS A 54 10.27 3.29 -3.43
CA CYS A 54 10.77 3.67 -2.10
C CYS A 54 11.20 2.49 -1.22
N HIS A 55 10.99 1.25 -1.68
CA HIS A 55 11.19 0.04 -0.88
C HIS A 55 11.94 -1.03 -1.65
N ASP A 56 12.71 -1.84 -0.94
CA ASP A 56 13.52 -2.89 -1.55
C ASP A 56 12.78 -4.23 -1.62
N ARG A 57 11.96 -4.55 -0.61
CA ARG A 57 11.19 -5.81 -0.58
C ARG A 57 9.89 -5.69 0.21
N ILE A 58 8.75 -5.83 -0.46
CA ILE A 58 7.43 -5.54 0.13
C ILE A 58 6.39 -6.66 -0.05
N ILE A 59 5.41 -6.65 0.85
CA ILE A 59 4.07 -7.17 0.58
C ILE A 59 3.25 -6.03 -0.01
N TRP A 60 2.75 -6.21 -1.23
CA TRP A 60 2.02 -5.17 -1.96
C TRP A 60 0.53 -5.46 -1.95
N ILE A 61 -0.29 -4.54 -1.43
CA ILE A 61 -1.75 -4.61 -1.53
C ILE A 61 -2.20 -3.76 -2.72
N ALA A 62 -2.78 -4.43 -3.72
CA ALA A 62 -3.14 -3.84 -5.01
C ALA A 62 -4.57 -4.17 -5.44
N GLY A 63 -5.18 -3.30 -6.24
CA GLY A 63 -6.47 -3.59 -6.87
C GLY A 63 -7.60 -2.62 -6.53
N GLY A 64 -8.76 -2.90 -7.12
CA GLY A 64 -9.88 -1.98 -7.32
C GLY A 64 -10.32 -1.99 -8.78
N ILE A 65 -10.66 -0.80 -9.32
CA ILE A 65 -10.96 -0.61 -10.75
C ILE A 65 -9.72 -0.08 -11.48
N ALA A 66 -9.14 -0.91 -12.34
CA ALA A 66 -7.97 -0.59 -13.14
C ALA A 66 -8.29 0.39 -14.27
N LYS A 67 -7.31 1.23 -14.62
CA LYS A 67 -7.35 2.02 -15.85
C LYS A 67 -6.91 1.16 -17.03
N GLU A 68 -7.10 1.69 -18.24
CA GLU A 68 -6.54 1.09 -19.45
C GLU A 68 -5.02 0.85 -19.29
N GLY A 69 -4.56 -0.33 -19.71
CA GLY A 69 -3.18 -0.78 -19.52
C GLY A 69 -2.86 -1.38 -18.14
N GLY A 70 -3.78 -1.29 -17.17
CA GLY A 70 -3.66 -1.95 -15.87
C GLY A 70 -2.38 -1.59 -15.12
N ILE A 71 -1.61 -2.62 -14.75
CA ILE A 71 -0.35 -2.47 -14.01
C ILE A 71 0.89 -2.88 -14.82
N ALA A 72 0.76 -3.06 -16.13
CA ALA A 72 1.87 -3.55 -16.97
C ALA A 72 3.10 -2.60 -16.93
N SER A 73 2.87 -1.29 -16.84
CA SER A 73 3.94 -0.30 -16.72
C SER A 73 4.76 -0.40 -15.43
N LEU A 74 4.27 -1.14 -14.43
CA LEU A 74 4.96 -1.37 -13.16
C LEU A 74 5.99 -2.51 -13.22
N ALA A 75 6.14 -3.18 -14.37
CA ALA A 75 7.08 -4.29 -14.55
C ALA A 75 8.51 -4.04 -14.02
N PRO A 76 9.12 -2.83 -14.17
CA PRO A 76 10.43 -2.55 -13.59
C PRO A 76 10.52 -2.65 -12.06
N PHE A 77 9.39 -2.55 -11.36
CA PHE A 77 9.32 -2.60 -9.89
C PHE A 77 8.92 -3.98 -9.35
N PHE A 78 8.45 -4.88 -10.20
CA PHE A 78 8.01 -6.22 -9.81
C PHE A 78 9.04 -7.05 -9.02
N PRO A 79 10.36 -6.97 -9.28
CA PRO A 79 11.36 -7.66 -8.46
C PRO A 79 11.37 -7.25 -6.98
N ARG A 80 10.80 -6.09 -6.62
CA ARG A 80 10.68 -5.59 -5.24
C ARG A 80 9.49 -6.20 -4.50
N ILE A 81 8.60 -6.90 -5.20
CA ILE A 81 7.38 -7.48 -4.63
C ILE A 81 7.68 -8.90 -4.18
N ALA A 82 7.66 -9.13 -2.86
CA ALA A 82 7.76 -10.47 -2.30
C ALA A 82 6.46 -11.25 -2.48
N LEU A 83 5.31 -10.57 -2.33
CA LEU A 83 3.97 -11.09 -2.59
C LEU A 83 3.00 -9.93 -2.87
N ALA A 84 2.17 -10.07 -3.89
CA ALA A 84 1.04 -9.17 -4.13
C ALA A 84 -0.28 -9.77 -3.59
N LEU A 85 -0.99 -9.01 -2.78
CA LEU A 85 -2.33 -9.32 -2.26
C LEU A 85 -3.34 -8.48 -3.03
N LEU A 86 -4.13 -9.14 -3.88
CA LEU A 86 -5.00 -8.52 -4.86
C LEU A 86 -6.43 -8.44 -4.34
N ILE A 87 -7.01 -7.24 -4.41
CA ILE A 87 -8.35 -6.92 -3.91
C ILE A 87 -9.20 -6.27 -5.01
N GLY A 88 -10.52 -6.30 -4.84
CA GLY A 88 -11.44 -5.55 -5.69
C GLY A 88 -11.67 -6.17 -7.07
N ARG A 89 -12.43 -5.44 -7.88
CA ARG A 89 -13.05 -5.90 -9.13
C ARG A 89 -12.05 -6.47 -10.14
N ASP A 90 -10.96 -5.74 -10.41
CA ASP A 90 -10.02 -6.08 -11.47
C ASP A 90 -8.82 -6.90 -10.96
N ALA A 91 -8.91 -7.45 -9.74
CA ALA A 91 -7.90 -8.35 -9.18
C ALA A 91 -7.50 -9.50 -10.14
N PRO A 92 -8.41 -10.17 -10.87
CA PRO A 92 -8.03 -11.20 -11.84
C PRO A 92 -7.14 -10.67 -12.98
N ALA A 93 -7.41 -9.47 -13.50
CA ALA A 93 -6.60 -8.88 -14.58
C ALA A 93 -5.20 -8.47 -14.08
N LEU A 94 -5.10 -7.99 -12.83
CA LEU A 94 -3.83 -7.74 -12.17
C LEU A 94 -3.05 -9.05 -11.96
N ALA A 95 -3.74 -10.13 -11.56
CA ALA A 95 -3.16 -11.45 -11.37
C ALA A 95 -2.54 -11.98 -12.66
N GLU A 96 -3.25 -11.88 -13.80
CA GLU A 96 -2.73 -12.26 -15.12
C GLU A 96 -1.43 -11.50 -15.45
N THR A 97 -1.42 -10.18 -15.22
CA THR A 97 -0.23 -9.35 -15.47
C THR A 97 0.95 -9.78 -14.60
N LEU A 98 0.71 -10.06 -13.32
CA LEU A 98 1.74 -10.50 -12.38
C LEU A 98 2.25 -11.91 -12.70
N ALA A 99 1.35 -12.82 -13.07
CA ALA A 99 1.67 -14.17 -13.50
C ALA A 99 2.58 -14.17 -14.73
N ALA A 100 2.27 -13.33 -15.73
CA ALA A 100 3.08 -13.17 -16.94
C ALA A 100 4.53 -12.71 -16.65
N HIS A 101 4.77 -12.09 -15.49
CA HIS A 101 6.09 -11.62 -15.05
C HIS A 101 6.68 -12.48 -13.92
N GLY A 102 6.06 -13.61 -13.56
CA GLY A 102 6.54 -14.50 -12.50
C GLY A 102 6.48 -13.92 -11.08
N VAL A 103 5.62 -12.92 -10.84
CA VAL A 103 5.46 -12.31 -9.52
C VAL A 103 4.50 -13.14 -8.68
N ALA A 104 4.92 -13.51 -7.47
CA ALA A 104 4.05 -14.21 -6.52
C ALA A 104 2.86 -13.31 -6.14
N HIS A 105 1.64 -13.84 -6.27
CA HIS A 105 0.42 -13.09 -6.00
C HIS A 105 -0.70 -14.01 -5.48
N ARG A 106 -1.69 -13.40 -4.82
CA ARG A 106 -2.93 -14.04 -4.38
C ARG A 106 -4.09 -13.08 -4.54
N VAL A 107 -5.23 -13.57 -5.01
CA VAL A 107 -6.49 -12.83 -4.97
C VAL A 107 -7.15 -13.12 -3.63
N VAL A 108 -7.28 -12.09 -2.80
CA VAL A 108 -7.85 -12.16 -1.44
C VAL A 108 -9.13 -11.35 -1.31
N GLU A 109 -9.60 -10.80 -2.43
CA GLU A 109 -10.88 -10.11 -2.64
C GLU A 109 -11.03 -8.77 -1.89
N THR A 110 -10.71 -8.72 -0.59
CA THR A 110 -11.00 -7.57 0.28
C THR A 110 -9.75 -7.04 0.99
N LEU A 111 -9.77 -5.74 1.32
CA LEU A 111 -8.70 -5.10 2.09
C LEU A 111 -8.53 -5.73 3.46
N ASP A 112 -9.63 -6.09 4.12
CA ASP A 112 -9.65 -6.78 5.42
C ASP A 112 -8.85 -8.09 5.38
N ALA A 113 -9.15 -8.95 4.40
CA ALA A 113 -8.42 -10.20 4.20
C ALA A 113 -6.94 -9.94 3.89
N ALA A 114 -6.64 -8.97 3.01
CA ALA A 114 -5.27 -8.60 2.69
C ALA A 114 -4.47 -8.16 3.92
N VAL A 115 -5.02 -7.30 4.77
CA VAL A 115 -4.34 -6.85 5.99
C VAL A 115 -4.16 -7.99 6.97
N ALA A 116 -5.16 -8.85 7.15
CA ALA A 116 -5.11 -9.98 8.07
C ALA A 116 -3.97 -10.97 7.77
N GLU A 117 -3.66 -11.23 6.50
CA GLU A 117 -2.54 -12.12 6.12
C GLU A 117 -1.21 -11.40 5.89
N SER A 118 -1.22 -10.07 5.69
CA SER A 118 -0.04 -9.32 5.30
C SER A 118 1.14 -9.41 6.28
N LEU A 119 0.87 -9.40 7.59
CA LEU A 119 1.93 -9.43 8.61
C LEU A 119 2.67 -10.79 8.62
N SER A 120 1.92 -11.89 8.59
CA SER A 120 2.51 -13.23 8.60
C SER A 120 3.26 -13.52 7.29
N ALA A 121 2.73 -13.04 6.16
CA ALA A 121 3.40 -13.09 4.87
C ALA A 121 4.70 -12.27 4.87
N ALA A 122 4.67 -11.04 5.40
CA ALA A 122 5.85 -10.18 5.48
C ALA A 122 6.96 -10.82 6.31
N LYS A 123 6.62 -11.40 7.47
CA LYS A 123 7.60 -12.10 8.32
C LYS A 123 8.19 -13.32 7.62
N THR A 124 7.35 -14.16 7.02
CA THR A 124 7.78 -15.38 6.32
C THR A 124 8.68 -15.08 5.12
N LEU A 125 8.32 -14.05 4.33
CA LEU A 125 9.01 -13.70 3.10
C LEU A 125 10.12 -12.65 3.30
N GLN A 126 10.38 -12.28 4.56
CA GLN A 126 11.36 -11.27 4.97
C GLN A 126 11.18 -9.94 4.24
N ALA A 127 9.92 -9.49 4.12
CA ALA A 127 9.60 -8.18 3.58
C ALA A 127 9.69 -7.11 4.67
N GLU A 128 10.24 -5.95 4.33
CA GLU A 128 10.42 -4.84 5.28
C GLU A 128 9.13 -4.04 5.50
N ALA A 129 8.19 -4.12 4.54
CA ALA A 129 6.97 -3.34 4.59
C ALA A 129 5.76 -4.04 3.95
N VAL A 130 4.59 -3.69 4.45
CA VAL A 130 3.28 -3.88 3.82
C VAL A 130 2.85 -2.52 3.24
N LEU A 131 2.71 -2.45 1.93
CA LEU A 131 2.38 -1.23 1.20
C LEU A 131 0.98 -1.33 0.60
N LEU A 132 0.06 -0.47 1.04
CA LEU A 132 -1.18 -0.20 0.33
C LEU A 132 -0.92 0.84 -0.74
N SER A 133 -0.75 0.41 -2.00
CA SER A 133 -0.55 1.29 -3.16
C SER A 133 -1.33 0.72 -4.35
N PRO A 134 -2.65 0.97 -4.43
CA PRO A 134 -3.57 0.09 -5.14
C PRO A 134 -3.45 0.08 -6.67
N ALA A 135 -2.81 1.10 -7.27
CA ALA A 135 -2.74 1.35 -8.71
C ALA A 135 -4.11 1.47 -9.42
N CYS A 136 -5.20 1.41 -8.67
CA CYS A 136 -6.58 1.32 -9.14
C CYS A 136 -7.49 2.28 -8.35
N ALA A 137 -8.56 2.72 -9.00
CA ALA A 137 -9.63 3.47 -8.34
C ALA A 137 -10.36 2.59 -7.31
N SER A 138 -10.95 3.20 -6.28
CA SER A 138 -11.50 2.49 -5.11
C SER A 138 -13.01 2.23 -5.17
N PHE A 139 -13.70 2.71 -6.21
CA PHE A 139 -15.16 2.86 -6.23
C PHE A 139 -15.95 1.55 -6.29
N ASP A 140 -15.28 0.43 -6.49
CA ASP A 140 -15.87 -0.90 -6.43
C ASP A 140 -16.16 -1.35 -4.98
N GLN A 141 -15.30 -0.97 -4.03
CA GLN A 141 -15.40 -1.40 -2.62
C GLN A 141 -15.54 -0.24 -1.63
N PHE A 142 -15.21 0.98 -2.03
CA PHE A 142 -15.13 2.14 -1.14
C PHE A 142 -15.71 3.41 -1.78
N ARG A 143 -16.26 4.29 -0.94
CA ARG A 143 -16.79 5.59 -1.36
C ARG A 143 -15.74 6.54 -1.93
N SER A 144 -14.49 6.40 -1.48
CA SER A 144 -13.34 7.19 -1.95
C SER A 144 -12.02 6.53 -1.55
N PHE A 145 -10.89 7.06 -2.05
CA PHE A 145 -9.57 6.57 -1.64
C PHE A 145 -9.27 6.91 -0.17
N GLU A 146 -9.81 8.01 0.37
CA GLU A 146 -9.72 8.36 1.78
C GLU A 146 -10.45 7.31 2.63
N HIS A 147 -11.65 6.88 2.22
CA HIS A 147 -12.39 5.81 2.92
C HIS A 147 -11.59 4.50 2.96
N ARG A 148 -10.94 4.14 1.84
CA ARG A 148 -10.04 2.98 1.78
C ARG A 148 -8.80 3.12 2.68
N GLY A 149 -8.17 4.29 2.70
CA GLY A 149 -7.00 4.57 3.53
C GLY A 149 -7.34 4.57 5.03
N LEU A 150 -8.47 5.16 5.41
CA LEU A 150 -8.99 5.09 6.79
C LEU A 150 -9.26 3.64 7.20
N ARG A 151 -9.90 2.84 6.33
CA ARG A 151 -10.12 1.42 6.61
C ARG A 151 -8.81 0.66 6.80
N PHE A 152 -7.79 0.94 6.00
CA PHE A 152 -6.46 0.35 6.18
C PHE A 152 -5.85 0.69 7.54
N ILE A 153 -5.93 1.96 7.96
CA ILE A 153 -5.43 2.40 9.27
C ILE A 153 -6.15 1.65 10.40
N GLU A 154 -7.47 1.59 10.35
CA GLU A 154 -8.28 0.85 11.34
C GLU A 154 -7.87 -0.62 11.45
N LEU A 155 -7.70 -1.29 10.31
CA LEU A 155 -7.31 -2.70 10.26
C LEU A 155 -5.90 -2.92 10.81
N VAL A 156 -4.96 -2.05 10.47
CA VAL A 156 -3.58 -2.12 10.97
C VAL A 156 -3.52 -1.88 12.47
N ASP A 157 -4.31 -0.93 13.00
CA ASP A 157 -4.39 -0.68 14.43
C ASP A 157 -5.01 -1.87 15.20
N ALA A 158 -5.96 -2.58 14.58
CA ALA A 158 -6.57 -3.78 15.15
C ALA A 158 -5.59 -4.97 15.26
N LEU A 159 -4.57 -5.06 14.40
CA LEU A 159 -3.56 -6.14 14.46
C LEU A 159 -2.78 -6.18 15.78
N VAL A 160 -2.66 -5.04 16.48
CA VAL A 160 -1.93 -4.95 17.76
C VAL A 160 -2.82 -5.24 18.96
N THR A 161 -4.14 -5.15 18.79
CA THR A 161 -5.11 -5.33 19.88
C THR A 161 -5.46 -6.80 20.11
N THR A 162 -5.10 -7.70 19.20
CA THR A 162 -5.28 -9.15 19.39
C THR A 162 -4.15 -9.67 20.28
N PRO A 163 -4.41 -10.07 21.55
CA PRO A 163 -3.37 -10.68 22.37
C PRO A 163 -2.90 -11.97 21.70
N SER A 164 -1.59 -12.10 21.51
CA SER A 164 -0.99 -13.38 21.14
C SER A 164 -1.48 -14.44 22.12
N PRO A 165 -1.99 -15.61 21.68
CA PRO A 165 -2.27 -16.69 22.60
C PRO A 165 -0.99 -17.04 23.35
N PRO A 166 -1.06 -17.38 24.66
CA PRO A 166 0.11 -17.78 25.41
C PRO A 166 0.73 -18.99 24.71
N SER A 167 2.02 -18.89 24.42
CA SER A 167 2.81 -20.01 23.93
C SER A 167 2.68 -21.16 24.93
N SER A 168 2.01 -22.25 24.54
CA SER A 168 2.02 -23.49 25.30
C SER A 168 3.42 -24.10 25.21
N GLY A 169 4.30 -23.63 26.11
CA GLY A 169 5.55 -24.30 26.45
C GLY A 169 5.25 -25.52 27.31
N ALA A 170 5.92 -26.61 26.99
CA ALA A 170 5.83 -27.94 27.59
C ALA A 170 6.09 -27.96 29.10
#